data_AF-A0A1V1PTC9-F1
#
_entry.id   AF-A0A1V1PTC9-F1
#
_cell.length_a   1.000
_cell.length_b   1.000
_cell.length_c   1.000
_cell.angle_alpha   90.00
_cell.angle_beta   90.00
_cell.angle_gamma   90.00
#
_symmetry.space_group_name_H-M   'P 1'
#
loop_
_entity.id
_entity.type
_entity.pdbx_description
1 polymer ?
#
loop_
_entity_poly.entity_id
_entity_poly.type
_entity_poly.pdbx_seq_one_letter_code
_entity_poly.pdbx_strand_id
1 'polypeptide(L)'
;MAQTFDLNIDINSIQWIRSLRAGEESWNQKIVEDVESECKRQSMAFALHDVQTVADFERVLRTMESEAAKGVRPLIHIDMHGGKDAGLEIAAEGKCVAWPRVADLLSAINIAADRNICVVSAACEGLHVISEVSINKPCPFAILIAPEKSIFITFLIDNTFKFYRALLQSNDIVAAYEAHLSTELTLFNAQKQFARALTLYIRDHCVGPGANARIDELIEEVKKRKTLSPADEAEARRVAREGIEPSQKLIDDRAPTFLGRVPTFTFDDIMNAVGTGS
;
A
#
# COMPACT_ATOMS: atom_id res chain seq x y z
N MET A 1 5.34 -21.10 5.57
CA MET A 1 4.64 -21.48 4.32
C MET A 1 4.50 -20.24 3.47
N ALA A 2 4.95 -20.28 2.21
CA ALA A 2 4.75 -19.19 1.26
C ALA A 2 3.30 -19.23 0.79
N GLN A 3 2.40 -18.55 1.51
CA GLN A 3 1.12 -18.20 0.92
C GLN A 3 1.38 -17.28 -0.26
N THR A 4 0.97 -17.73 -1.45
CA THR A 4 0.98 -16.91 -2.65
C THR A 4 -0.19 -15.94 -2.51
N PHE A 5 0.10 -14.73 -2.04
CA PHE A 5 -0.88 -13.64 -2.07
C PHE A 5 -1.16 -13.29 -3.53
N ASP A 6 -2.42 -13.04 -3.87
CA ASP A 6 -2.77 -12.58 -5.20
C ASP A 6 -2.10 -11.23 -5.47
N LEU A 7 -1.23 -11.25 -6.47
CA LEU A 7 -0.48 -10.11 -6.98
C LEU A 7 -0.99 -9.73 -8.39
N ASN A 8 -2.04 -10.40 -8.88
CA ASN A 8 -2.65 -10.04 -10.14
C ASN A 8 -3.36 -8.69 -9.96
N ILE A 9 -2.93 -7.76 -10.79
CA ILE A 9 -3.53 -6.46 -10.97
C ILE A 9 -3.84 -6.32 -12.45
N ASP A 10 -5.04 -5.87 -12.76
CA ASP A 10 -5.41 -5.57 -14.14
C ASP A 10 -4.90 -4.17 -14.50
N ILE A 11 -3.89 -4.04 -15.37
CA ILE A 11 -3.37 -2.72 -15.75
C ILE A 11 -3.79 -2.44 -17.18
N ASN A 12 -4.45 -1.31 -17.41
CA ASN A 12 -4.83 -0.86 -18.74
C ASN A 12 -4.31 0.54 -19.10
N SER A 13 -3.59 1.20 -18.17
CA SER A 13 -2.87 2.43 -18.46
C SER A 13 -1.66 2.61 -17.55
N ILE A 14 -0.64 3.31 -18.06
CA ILE A 14 0.50 3.81 -17.30
C ILE A 14 0.38 5.33 -17.20
N GLN A 15 0.39 5.81 -15.97
CA GLN A 15 0.30 7.22 -15.63
C GLN A 15 1.62 7.68 -15.03
N TRP A 16 2.43 8.40 -15.80
CA TRP A 16 3.75 8.87 -15.37
C TRP A 16 3.67 10.29 -14.84
N ILE A 17 3.87 10.47 -13.55
CA ILE A 17 3.86 11.78 -12.89
C ILE A 17 5.31 12.15 -12.58
N ARG A 18 5.75 13.32 -13.05
CA ARG A 18 7.09 13.80 -12.75
C ARG A 18 7.13 15.26 -12.29
N SER A 19 8.10 15.53 -11.43
CA SER A 19 8.46 16.86 -10.96
C SER A 19 9.98 16.90 -10.78
N LEU A 20 10.67 17.36 -11.83
CA LEU A 20 12.12 17.31 -11.93
C LEU A 20 12.77 18.58 -11.39
N ARG A 21 13.95 18.45 -10.79
CA ARG A 21 14.84 19.58 -10.52
C ARG A 21 15.58 19.97 -11.80
N ALA A 22 16.06 21.21 -11.84
CA ALA A 22 16.83 21.70 -12.98
C ALA A 22 18.07 20.82 -13.24
N GLY A 23 18.24 20.34 -14.47
CA GLY A 23 19.35 19.50 -14.91
C GLY A 23 19.06 17.99 -14.94
N GLU A 24 17.88 17.56 -14.50
CA GLU A 24 17.45 16.15 -14.51
C GLU A 24 16.72 15.74 -15.80
N GLU A 25 16.48 16.68 -16.72
CA GLU A 25 15.56 16.50 -17.84
C GLU A 25 16.08 15.47 -18.87
N SER A 26 17.39 15.44 -19.12
CA SER A 26 17.98 14.71 -20.24
C SER A 26 17.89 13.18 -20.13
N TRP A 27 18.28 12.60 -19.00
CA TRP A 27 18.21 11.15 -18.78
C TRP A 27 16.77 10.72 -18.52
N ASN A 28 15.98 11.55 -17.85
CA ASN A 28 14.59 11.29 -17.54
C ASN A 28 13.74 11.15 -18.79
N GLN A 29 13.88 12.11 -19.71
CA GLN A 29 13.18 12.13 -20.98
C GLN A 29 13.45 10.86 -21.79
N LYS A 30 14.69 10.38 -21.80
CA LYS A 30 15.03 9.15 -22.52
C LYS A 30 14.29 7.92 -21.99
N ILE A 31 14.22 7.77 -20.66
CA ILE A 31 13.49 6.66 -20.03
C ILE A 31 12.00 6.74 -20.37
N VAL A 32 11.41 7.93 -20.25
CA VAL A 32 9.99 8.17 -20.54
C VAL A 32 9.66 7.84 -21.99
N GLU A 33 10.49 8.29 -22.95
CA GLU A 33 10.31 8.01 -24.37
C GLU A 33 10.41 6.51 -24.70
N ASP A 34 11.34 5.80 -24.05
CA ASP A 34 11.50 4.35 -24.22
C ASP A 34 10.29 3.59 -23.66
N VAL A 35 9.78 3.98 -22.49
CA VAL A 35 8.57 3.41 -21.87
C VAL A 35 7.33 3.71 -22.71
N GLU A 36 7.14 4.95 -23.16
CA GLU A 36 6.02 5.33 -24.03
C GLU A 36 6.05 4.54 -25.34
N SER A 37 7.23 4.35 -25.92
CA SER A 37 7.42 3.56 -27.14
C SER A 37 7.09 2.08 -26.94
N GLU A 38 7.40 1.49 -25.78
CA GLU A 38 6.95 0.13 -25.44
C GLU A 38 5.44 0.09 -25.21
N CYS A 39 4.86 1.06 -24.52
CA CYS A 39 3.41 1.13 -24.33
C CYS A 39 2.67 1.14 -25.67
N LYS A 40 3.11 1.98 -26.61
CA LYS A 40 2.56 2.04 -27.98
C LYS A 40 2.67 0.69 -28.69
N ARG A 41 3.80 0.00 -28.59
CA ARG A 41 4.01 -1.33 -29.19
C ARG A 41 3.07 -2.39 -28.60
N GLN A 42 2.78 -2.31 -27.31
CA GLN A 42 1.92 -3.27 -26.60
C GLN A 42 0.46 -2.82 -26.52
N SER A 43 0.08 -1.73 -27.20
CA SER A 43 -1.26 -1.13 -27.13
C SER A 43 -1.71 -0.75 -25.70
N MET A 44 -0.76 -0.41 -24.84
CA MET A 44 -1.00 0.10 -23.49
C MET A 44 -1.19 1.62 -23.54
N ALA A 45 -2.22 2.15 -22.87
CA ALA A 45 -2.39 3.60 -22.76
C ALA A 45 -1.28 4.20 -21.88
N PHE A 46 -0.74 5.34 -22.30
CA PHE A 46 0.32 6.05 -21.58
C PHE A 46 0.00 7.54 -21.51
N ALA A 47 0.24 8.16 -20.36
CA ALA A 47 0.17 9.61 -20.20
C ALA A 47 1.31 10.11 -19.30
N LEU A 48 1.93 11.22 -19.72
CA LEU A 48 2.95 11.94 -18.97
C LEU A 48 2.35 13.20 -18.35
N HIS A 49 2.60 13.41 -17.06
CA HIS A 49 2.11 14.53 -16.28
C HIS A 49 3.28 15.28 -15.66
N ASP A 50 3.66 16.39 -16.26
CA ASP A 50 4.60 17.36 -15.71
C ASP A 50 3.90 18.25 -14.68
N VAL A 51 4.16 18.03 -13.39
CA VAL A 51 3.51 18.79 -12.30
C VAL A 51 4.45 19.87 -11.78
N GLN A 52 3.98 21.11 -11.78
CA GLN A 52 4.77 22.27 -11.35
C GLN A 52 4.34 22.84 -10.01
N THR A 53 3.10 22.55 -9.60
CA THR A 53 2.53 23.00 -8.33
C THR A 53 1.87 21.84 -7.59
N VAL A 54 1.70 21.99 -6.28
CA VAL A 54 0.87 21.08 -5.47
C VAL A 54 -0.55 20.98 -6.06
N ALA A 55 -1.11 22.09 -6.53
CA ALA A 55 -2.43 22.10 -7.14
C ALA A 55 -2.49 21.26 -8.43
N ASP A 56 -1.43 21.27 -9.26
CA ASP A 56 -1.33 20.42 -10.44
C ASP A 56 -1.27 18.95 -10.07
N PHE A 57 -0.40 18.60 -9.12
CA PHE A 57 -0.29 17.23 -8.63
C PHE A 57 -1.64 16.69 -8.14
N GLU A 58 -2.34 17.45 -7.31
CA GLU A 58 -3.65 17.03 -6.83
C GLU A 58 -4.72 16.96 -7.94
N ARG A 59 -4.67 17.88 -8.91
CA ARG A 59 -5.59 17.90 -10.05
C ARG A 59 -5.39 16.67 -10.93
N VAL A 60 -4.14 16.27 -11.17
CA VAL A 60 -3.77 15.06 -11.92
C VAL A 60 -4.35 13.83 -11.23
N LEU A 61 -4.13 13.68 -9.92
CA LEU A 61 -4.67 12.54 -9.15
C LEU A 61 -6.20 12.52 -9.10
N ARG A 62 -6.88 13.67 -8.94
CA ARG A 62 -8.34 13.77 -9.02
C ARG A 62 -8.90 13.41 -10.41
N THR A 63 -8.14 13.72 -11.46
CA THR A 63 -8.52 13.32 -12.82
C THR A 63 -8.43 11.80 -12.97
N MET A 64 -7.35 11.19 -12.49
CA MET A 64 -7.20 9.73 -12.47
C MET A 64 -8.29 9.03 -11.65
N GLU A 65 -8.71 9.60 -10.52
CA GLU A 65 -9.87 9.11 -9.75
C GLU A 65 -11.13 9.07 -10.62
N SER A 66 -11.44 10.17 -11.32
CA SER A 66 -12.62 10.24 -12.20
C SER A 66 -12.54 9.26 -13.38
N GLU A 67 -11.35 9.02 -13.92
CA GLU A 67 -11.12 8.06 -14.99
C GLU A 67 -11.21 6.61 -14.49
N ALA A 68 -10.68 6.34 -13.30
CA ALA A 68 -10.73 5.03 -12.67
C ALA A 68 -12.19 4.57 -12.43
N ALA A 69 -13.04 5.51 -12.00
CA ALA A 69 -14.48 5.29 -11.86
C ALA A 69 -15.18 4.91 -13.19
N LYS A 70 -14.55 5.20 -14.33
CA LYS A 70 -15.05 4.84 -15.68
C LYS A 70 -14.41 3.56 -16.23
N GLY A 71 -13.64 2.84 -15.42
CA GLY A 71 -13.01 1.57 -15.79
C GLY A 71 -11.51 1.66 -16.07
N VAL A 72 -10.88 2.82 -15.94
CA VAL A 72 -9.41 2.90 -16.01
C VAL A 72 -8.80 2.19 -14.80
N ARG A 73 -7.70 1.48 -15.01
CA ARG A 73 -6.94 0.76 -14.00
C ARG A 73 -5.47 1.16 -14.13
N PRO A 74 -5.07 2.27 -13.48
CA PRO A 74 -3.77 2.86 -13.71
C PRO A 74 -2.68 2.15 -12.90
N LEU A 75 -1.54 1.91 -13.54
CA LEU A 75 -0.24 1.87 -12.88
C LEU A 75 0.29 3.29 -12.83
N ILE A 76 0.48 3.82 -11.62
CA ILE A 76 0.97 5.18 -11.39
C ILE A 76 2.48 5.12 -11.13
N HIS A 77 3.26 5.78 -11.97
CA HIS A 77 4.69 5.97 -11.75
C HIS A 77 4.94 7.36 -11.18
N ILE A 78 5.59 7.43 -10.02
CA ILE A 78 5.97 8.68 -9.35
C ILE A 78 7.47 8.88 -9.53
N ASP A 79 7.82 9.86 -10.35
CA ASP A 79 9.17 10.20 -10.74
C ASP A 79 9.53 11.61 -10.25
N MET A 80 9.76 11.65 -8.94
CA MET A 80 9.86 12.88 -8.16
C MET A 80 10.88 12.66 -7.04
N HIS A 81 11.43 13.72 -6.48
CA HIS A 81 12.17 13.62 -5.22
C HIS A 81 11.20 13.39 -4.06
N GLY A 82 11.73 12.82 -2.98
CA GLY A 82 10.98 12.62 -1.75
C GLY A 82 11.90 12.53 -0.54
N GLY A 83 11.30 12.60 0.63
CA GLY A 83 11.99 12.37 1.89
C GLY A 83 11.01 11.90 2.96
N LYS A 84 11.52 11.11 3.91
CA LYS A 84 10.73 10.49 4.97
C LYS A 84 9.83 11.47 5.71
N ASP A 85 10.36 12.62 6.13
CA ASP A 85 9.60 13.60 6.94
C ASP A 85 8.89 14.66 6.08
N ALA A 86 9.36 14.90 4.85
CA ALA A 86 8.87 15.97 4.01
C ALA A 86 7.70 15.57 3.10
N GLY A 87 7.69 14.31 2.61
CA GLY A 87 6.76 13.86 1.58
C GLY A 87 7.36 13.90 0.17
N LEU A 88 6.50 14.08 -0.84
CA LEU A 88 6.90 14.21 -2.24
C LEU A 88 7.19 15.65 -2.60
N GLU A 89 8.33 15.92 -3.24
CA GLU A 89 8.74 17.25 -3.64
C GLU A 89 8.12 17.69 -4.96
N ILE A 90 7.52 18.88 -4.96
CA ILE A 90 7.17 19.66 -6.14
C ILE A 90 8.32 20.65 -6.39
N ALA A 91 9.27 20.23 -7.21
CA ALA A 91 10.56 20.89 -7.42
C ALA A 91 10.41 22.34 -7.90
N ALA A 92 9.51 22.58 -8.87
CA ALA A 92 9.27 23.92 -9.41
C ALA A 92 8.66 24.90 -8.38
N GLU A 93 7.88 24.39 -7.41
CA GLU A 93 7.28 25.20 -6.35
C GLU A 93 8.16 25.27 -5.09
N GLY A 94 9.17 24.40 -4.97
CA GLY A 94 9.98 24.25 -3.76
C GLY A 94 9.16 23.81 -2.54
N LYS A 95 8.05 23.08 -2.75
CA LYS A 95 7.15 22.59 -1.70
C LYS A 95 7.09 21.08 -1.69
N CYS A 96 6.64 20.51 -0.58
CA CYS A 96 6.40 19.07 -0.48
C CYS A 96 4.92 18.77 -0.18
N VAL A 97 4.41 17.66 -0.73
CA VAL A 97 3.12 17.07 -0.39
C VAL A 97 3.35 15.99 0.65
N ALA A 98 2.88 16.23 1.88
CA ALA A 98 3.09 15.31 2.99
C ALA A 98 2.47 13.92 2.74
N TRP A 99 3.09 12.87 3.27
CA TRP A 99 2.65 11.48 3.08
C TRP A 99 1.18 11.20 3.41
N PRO A 100 0.59 11.73 4.50
CA PRO A 100 -0.85 11.58 4.75
C PRO A 100 -1.71 12.06 3.58
N ARG A 101 -1.33 13.19 2.97
CA ARG A 101 -2.05 13.75 1.82
C ARG A 101 -1.87 12.89 0.57
N VAL A 102 -0.66 12.39 0.33
CA VAL A 102 -0.38 11.45 -0.77
C VAL A 102 -1.20 10.17 -0.61
N ALA A 103 -1.23 9.59 0.59
CA ALA A 103 -2.00 8.40 0.90
C ALA A 103 -3.51 8.61 0.70
N ASP A 104 -4.05 9.75 1.15
CA ASP A 104 -5.47 10.09 0.95
C ASP A 104 -5.83 10.18 -0.53
N LEU A 105 -5.00 10.85 -1.35
CA LEU A 105 -5.24 11.01 -2.78
C LEU A 105 -5.16 9.67 -3.52
N LEU A 106 -4.14 8.85 -3.22
CA LEU A 106 -4.01 7.51 -3.82
C LEU A 106 -5.15 6.58 -3.38
N SER A 107 -5.59 6.67 -2.12
CA SER A 107 -6.72 5.90 -1.62
C SER A 107 -8.01 6.21 -2.35
N ALA A 108 -8.29 7.48 -2.66
CA ALA A 108 -9.44 7.87 -3.48
C ALA A 108 -9.41 7.20 -4.87
N ILE A 109 -8.25 7.24 -5.56
CA ILE A 109 -8.08 6.54 -6.85
C ILE A 109 -8.24 5.04 -6.68
N ASN A 110 -7.67 4.44 -5.63
CA ASN A 110 -7.75 3.00 -5.41
C ASN A 110 -9.18 2.54 -5.08
N ILE A 111 -10.00 3.37 -4.44
CA ILE A 111 -11.45 3.13 -4.30
C ILE A 111 -12.08 3.09 -5.70
N ALA A 112 -11.88 4.14 -6.49
CA ALA A 112 -12.48 4.29 -7.81
C ALA A 112 -12.03 3.21 -8.81
N ALA A 113 -10.81 2.70 -8.66
CA ALA A 113 -10.22 1.65 -9.48
C ALA A 113 -10.55 0.23 -9.00
N ASP A 114 -11.52 0.05 -8.11
CA ASP A 114 -11.88 -1.26 -7.54
C ASP A 114 -10.68 -2.00 -6.92
N ARG A 115 -9.86 -1.25 -6.15
CA ARG A 115 -8.79 -1.81 -5.30
C ARG A 115 -7.68 -2.50 -6.07
N ASN A 116 -7.33 -1.91 -7.20
CA ASN A 116 -6.44 -2.50 -8.20
C ASN A 116 -5.26 -1.59 -8.60
N ILE A 117 -5.08 -0.40 -8.00
CA ILE A 117 -3.96 0.45 -8.44
C ILE A 117 -2.62 -0.13 -7.99
N CYS A 118 -1.64 0.00 -8.88
CA CYS A 118 -0.23 -0.21 -8.58
C CYS A 118 0.49 1.13 -8.61
N VAL A 119 1.36 1.35 -7.63
CA VAL A 119 2.21 2.54 -7.56
C VAL A 119 3.67 2.09 -7.63
N VAL A 120 4.42 2.66 -8.57
CA VAL A 120 5.88 2.54 -8.63
C VAL A 120 6.45 3.91 -8.31
N SER A 121 7.13 4.05 -7.17
CA SER A 121 7.71 5.32 -6.74
C SER A 121 9.22 5.27 -6.85
N ALA A 122 9.79 6.12 -7.71
CA ALA A 122 11.21 6.39 -7.79
C ALA A 122 11.66 7.47 -6.78
N ALA A 123 10.74 8.01 -5.96
CA ALA A 123 11.08 8.96 -4.91
C ALA A 123 11.81 8.29 -3.73
N CYS A 124 12.93 8.90 -3.32
CA CYS A 124 13.69 8.49 -2.13
C CYS A 124 12.77 8.33 -0.91
N GLU A 125 12.96 7.24 -0.16
CA GLU A 125 12.15 6.90 1.02
C GLU A 125 10.64 6.82 0.73
N GLY A 126 10.24 6.65 -0.53
CA GLY A 126 8.84 6.61 -0.95
C GLY A 126 8.03 5.48 -0.31
N LEU A 127 8.67 4.42 0.20
CA LEU A 127 7.97 3.40 0.97
C LEU A 127 7.39 3.96 2.28
N HIS A 128 7.86 5.12 2.77
CA HIS A 128 7.36 5.69 4.02
C HIS A 128 5.85 5.93 4.04
N VAL A 129 5.21 6.14 2.88
CA VAL A 129 3.74 6.26 2.77
C VAL A 129 2.97 5.09 3.39
N ILE A 130 3.59 3.92 3.58
CA ILE A 130 2.96 2.79 4.28
C ILE A 130 2.68 3.07 5.77
N SER A 131 3.31 4.08 6.38
CA SER A 131 3.02 4.51 7.76
C SER A 131 1.58 4.98 7.93
N GLU A 132 0.96 5.45 6.84
CA GLU A 132 -0.41 5.93 6.79
C GLU A 132 -1.43 4.79 6.57
N VAL A 133 -0.95 3.55 6.35
CA VAL A 133 -1.79 2.39 6.08
C VAL A 133 -2.40 1.86 7.38
N SER A 134 -3.73 1.82 7.43
CA SER A 134 -4.49 1.26 8.53
C SER A 134 -5.55 0.30 8.02
N ILE A 135 -5.67 -0.88 8.63
CA ILE A 135 -6.71 -1.86 8.28
C ILE A 135 -8.15 -1.40 8.59
N ASN A 136 -8.29 -0.23 9.22
CA ASN A 136 -9.57 0.44 9.48
C ASN A 136 -9.97 1.42 8.38
N LYS A 137 -9.11 1.63 7.38
CA LYS A 137 -9.33 2.56 6.29
C LYS A 137 -9.09 1.85 4.94
N PRO A 138 -9.68 2.34 3.85
CA PRO A 138 -9.26 1.99 2.50
C PRO A 138 -7.73 2.02 2.30
N CYS A 139 -7.15 0.92 1.81
CA CYS A 139 -5.72 0.88 1.50
C CYS A 139 -5.42 1.83 0.32
N PRO A 140 -4.35 2.64 0.38
CA PRO A 140 -4.02 3.58 -0.69
C PRO A 140 -3.67 2.93 -2.04
N PHE A 141 -3.24 1.67 -2.04
CA PHE A 141 -2.82 0.95 -3.25
C PHE A 141 -2.93 -0.56 -3.04
N ALA A 142 -3.11 -1.33 -4.12
CA ALA A 142 -3.02 -2.79 -4.06
C ALA A 142 -1.56 -3.25 -3.96
N ILE A 143 -0.70 -2.61 -4.76
CA ILE A 143 0.75 -2.84 -4.81
C ILE A 143 1.47 -1.48 -4.75
N LEU A 144 2.52 -1.41 -3.95
CA LEU A 144 3.49 -0.31 -3.97
C LEU A 144 4.89 -0.89 -4.15
N ILE A 145 5.63 -0.38 -5.12
CA ILE A 145 7.05 -0.67 -5.33
C ILE A 145 7.79 0.64 -5.10
N ALA A 146 8.55 0.73 -4.01
CA ALA A 146 9.21 1.97 -3.62
C ALA A 146 10.46 1.70 -2.78
N PRO A 147 11.44 2.62 -2.76
CA PRO A 147 12.64 2.45 -1.95
C PRO A 147 12.35 2.75 -0.47
N GLU A 148 12.97 1.96 0.41
CA GLU A 148 12.97 2.22 1.87
C GLU A 148 13.89 3.37 2.28
N LYS A 149 14.89 3.64 1.45
CA LYS A 149 15.98 4.59 1.71
C LYS A 149 16.20 5.46 0.47
N SER A 150 17.23 6.30 0.49
CA SER A 150 17.70 6.97 -0.73
C SER A 150 18.10 5.94 -1.79
N ILE A 151 17.76 6.23 -3.05
CA ILE A 151 18.06 5.38 -4.20
C ILE A 151 19.03 6.09 -5.15
N PHE A 152 19.93 5.33 -5.78
CA PHE A 152 20.85 5.89 -6.76
C PHE A 152 20.18 6.12 -8.11
N ILE A 153 20.47 7.26 -8.73
CA ILE A 153 19.96 7.59 -10.06
C ILE A 153 20.41 6.60 -11.15
N THR A 154 21.64 6.10 -11.06
CA THR A 154 22.18 5.11 -11.99
C THR A 154 21.36 3.83 -11.99
N PHE A 155 20.89 3.40 -10.81
CA PHE A 155 20.00 2.25 -10.70
C PHE A 155 18.67 2.47 -11.45
N LEU A 156 18.07 3.66 -11.29
CA LEU A 156 16.81 4.00 -11.96
C LEU A 156 17.00 4.02 -13.49
N ILE A 157 18.09 4.63 -13.98
CA ILE A 157 18.43 4.65 -15.41
C ILE A 157 18.58 3.23 -15.97
N ASP A 158 19.28 2.36 -15.24
CA ASP A 158 19.61 1.02 -15.72
C ASP A 158 18.43 0.06 -15.69
N ASN A 159 17.43 0.27 -14.83
CA ASN A 159 16.42 -0.74 -14.52
C ASN A 159 14.98 -0.33 -14.83
N THR A 160 14.63 0.96 -14.83
CA THR A 160 13.23 1.39 -14.98
C THR A 160 12.62 0.93 -16.30
N PHE A 161 13.30 1.17 -17.43
CA PHE A 161 12.80 0.70 -18.72
C PHE A 161 12.78 -0.82 -18.82
N LYS A 162 13.77 -1.53 -18.25
CA LYS A 162 13.81 -3.00 -18.25
C LYS A 162 12.61 -3.58 -17.50
N PHE A 163 12.26 -3.00 -16.35
CA PHE A 163 11.06 -3.33 -15.60
C PHE A 163 9.80 -3.17 -16.45
N TYR A 164 9.58 -2.00 -17.05
CA TYR A 164 8.37 -1.77 -17.86
C TYR A 164 8.30 -2.66 -19.08
N ARG A 165 9.43 -2.90 -19.75
CA ARG A 165 9.49 -3.82 -20.87
C ARG A 165 9.11 -5.24 -20.45
N ALA A 166 9.66 -5.74 -19.35
CA ALA A 166 9.32 -7.06 -18.84
C ALA A 166 7.84 -7.14 -18.47
N LEU A 167 7.34 -6.17 -17.70
CA LEU A 167 5.93 -6.08 -17.29
C LEU A 167 4.99 -6.10 -18.49
N LEU A 168 5.23 -5.24 -19.49
CA LEU A 168 4.35 -5.11 -20.65
C LEU A 168 4.39 -6.33 -21.58
N GLN A 169 5.47 -7.13 -21.55
CA GLN A 169 5.60 -8.34 -22.36
C GLN A 169 5.04 -9.59 -21.67
N SER A 170 5.13 -9.69 -20.35
CA SER A 170 4.68 -10.86 -19.59
C SER A 170 3.31 -10.68 -18.94
N ASN A 171 2.87 -9.43 -18.74
CA ASN A 171 1.78 -9.07 -17.85
C ASN A 171 1.96 -9.62 -16.41
N ASP A 172 3.21 -9.76 -15.97
CA ASP A 172 3.57 -10.25 -14.63
C ASP A 172 4.46 -9.22 -13.92
N ILE A 173 3.81 -8.43 -13.05
CA ILE A 173 4.50 -7.39 -12.28
C ILE A 173 5.50 -7.94 -11.28
N VAL A 174 5.23 -9.12 -10.72
CA VAL A 174 6.09 -9.72 -9.69
C VAL A 174 7.37 -10.19 -10.33
N ALA A 175 7.27 -10.93 -11.45
CA ALA A 175 8.44 -11.35 -12.20
C ALA A 175 9.25 -10.15 -12.71
N ALA A 176 8.60 -9.11 -13.21
CA ALA A 176 9.28 -7.88 -13.64
C ALA A 176 9.99 -7.16 -12.48
N TYR A 177 9.34 -7.06 -11.32
CA TYR A 177 9.91 -6.50 -10.10
C TYR A 177 11.13 -7.29 -9.62
N GLU A 178 10.99 -8.62 -9.49
CA GLU A 178 12.06 -9.50 -9.01
C GLU A 178 13.28 -9.47 -9.94
N ALA A 179 13.06 -9.32 -11.26
CA ALA A 179 14.13 -9.29 -12.24
C ALA A 179 14.91 -7.96 -12.28
N HIS A 180 14.29 -6.84 -11.92
CA HIS A 180 14.83 -5.51 -12.24
C HIS A 180 14.81 -4.50 -11.09
N LEU A 181 13.88 -4.60 -10.13
CA LEU A 181 13.68 -3.59 -9.09
C LEU A 181 14.00 -4.07 -7.67
N SER A 182 13.96 -5.38 -7.41
CA SER A 182 14.00 -5.95 -6.04
C SER A 182 15.29 -5.71 -5.25
N THR A 183 16.39 -5.32 -5.91
CA THR A 183 17.65 -5.04 -5.21
C THR A 183 17.65 -3.71 -4.45
N GLU A 184 16.85 -2.74 -4.90
CA GLU A 184 16.81 -1.38 -4.32
C GLU A 184 15.40 -0.93 -3.90
N LEU A 185 14.35 -1.56 -4.42
CA LEU A 185 12.96 -1.25 -4.11
C LEU A 185 12.29 -2.42 -3.39
N THR A 186 11.43 -2.07 -2.44
CA THR A 186 10.60 -3.03 -1.69
C THR A 186 9.21 -3.10 -2.32
N LEU A 187 8.69 -4.32 -2.48
CA LEU A 187 7.29 -4.55 -2.87
C LEU A 187 6.41 -4.71 -1.63
N PHE A 188 5.45 -3.80 -1.51
CA PHE A 188 4.31 -3.89 -0.62
C PHE A 188 3.12 -4.52 -1.35
N ASN A 189 2.39 -5.40 -0.69
CA ASN A 189 1.12 -5.97 -1.15
C ASN A 189 0.06 -5.80 -0.06
N ALA A 190 -1.11 -5.27 -0.43
CA ALA A 190 -2.19 -4.98 0.51
C ALA A 190 -2.70 -6.25 1.21
N GLN A 191 -2.92 -7.37 0.51
CA GLN A 191 -3.39 -8.61 1.14
C GLN A 191 -2.38 -9.16 2.14
N LYS A 192 -1.10 -9.17 1.79
CA LYS A 192 -0.01 -9.59 2.68
C LYS A 192 0.06 -8.71 3.92
N GLN A 193 -0.07 -7.39 3.76
CA GLN A 193 -0.07 -6.47 4.89
C GLN A 193 -1.31 -6.64 5.77
N PHE A 194 -2.48 -6.87 5.18
CA PHE A 194 -3.72 -7.15 5.90
C PHE A 194 -3.59 -8.42 6.75
N ALA A 195 -3.12 -9.52 6.14
CA ALA A 195 -2.85 -10.77 6.84
C ALA A 195 -1.87 -10.56 7.99
N ARG A 196 -0.73 -9.91 7.73
CA ARG A 196 0.28 -9.61 8.75
C ARG A 196 -0.29 -8.79 9.91
N ALA A 197 -1.08 -7.77 9.63
CA ALA A 197 -1.70 -6.93 10.66
C ALA A 197 -2.65 -7.74 11.56
N LEU A 198 -3.47 -8.62 10.97
CA LEU A 198 -4.36 -9.51 11.72
C LEU A 198 -3.56 -10.54 12.54
N THR A 199 -2.54 -11.16 11.97
CA THR A 199 -1.67 -12.11 12.68
C THR A 199 -1.04 -11.46 13.91
N LEU A 200 -0.47 -10.26 13.75
CA LEU A 200 0.14 -9.52 14.86
C LEU A 200 -0.92 -9.15 15.92
N TYR A 201 -2.08 -8.64 15.52
CA TYR A 201 -3.16 -8.32 16.44
C TYR A 201 -3.64 -9.52 17.24
N ILE A 202 -3.83 -10.67 16.59
CA ILE A 202 -4.27 -11.90 17.27
C ILE A 202 -3.22 -12.37 18.26
N ARG A 203 -1.95 -12.45 17.81
CA ARG A 203 -0.81 -12.85 18.65
C ARG A 203 -0.67 -11.96 19.88
N ASP A 204 -0.77 -10.65 19.70
CA ASP A 204 -0.45 -9.67 20.74
C ASP A 204 -1.63 -9.39 21.69
N HIS A 205 -2.87 -9.66 21.27
CA HIS A 205 -4.07 -9.22 22.01
C HIS A 205 -5.18 -10.25 22.16
N CYS A 206 -5.12 -11.41 21.50
CA CYS A 206 -6.22 -12.37 21.48
C CYS A 206 -5.82 -13.76 21.97
N VAL A 207 -4.52 -14.06 22.06
CA VAL A 207 -4.02 -15.34 22.60
C VAL A 207 -2.97 -15.17 23.70
N GLY A 208 -2.77 -16.21 24.50
CA GLY A 208 -1.68 -16.30 25.46
C GLY A 208 -1.63 -15.15 26.49
N PRO A 209 -0.43 -14.68 26.86
CA PRO A 209 -0.25 -13.57 27.81
C PRO A 209 -0.93 -12.27 27.36
N GLY A 210 -0.91 -11.97 26.06
CA GLY A 210 -1.53 -10.76 25.49
C GLY A 210 -3.05 -10.72 25.70
N ALA A 211 -3.72 -11.87 25.53
CA ALA A 211 -5.14 -12.00 25.85
C ALA A 211 -5.44 -11.71 27.33
N ASN A 212 -4.61 -12.24 28.24
CA ASN A 212 -4.81 -12.05 29.68
C ASN A 212 -4.63 -10.58 30.06
N ALA A 213 -3.58 -9.92 29.57
CA ALA A 213 -3.35 -8.50 29.80
C ALA A 213 -4.52 -7.65 29.30
N ARG A 214 -5.02 -7.94 28.10
CA ARG A 214 -6.19 -7.24 27.54
C ARG A 214 -7.47 -7.46 28.33
N ILE A 215 -7.71 -8.68 28.82
CA ILE A 215 -8.84 -8.97 29.70
C ILE A 215 -8.71 -8.13 30.98
N ASP A 216 -7.53 -8.09 31.60
CA ASP A 216 -7.28 -7.30 32.81
C ASP A 216 -7.57 -5.81 32.56
N GLU A 217 -7.09 -5.23 31.45
CA GLU A 217 -7.40 -3.85 31.05
C GLU A 217 -8.91 -3.58 30.93
N LEU A 218 -9.64 -4.49 30.26
CA LEU A 218 -11.10 -4.36 30.11
C LEU A 218 -11.82 -4.40 31.45
N ILE A 219 -11.38 -5.26 32.38
CA ILE A 219 -11.95 -5.35 33.72
C ILE A 219 -11.67 -4.09 34.54
N GLU A 220 -10.45 -3.53 34.45
CA GLU A 220 -10.12 -2.27 35.12
C GLU A 220 -10.97 -1.11 34.59
N GLU A 221 -11.26 -1.06 33.29
CA GLU A 221 -12.20 -0.08 32.73
C GLU A 221 -13.64 -0.23 33.25
N VAL A 222 -14.10 -1.46 33.49
CA VAL A 222 -15.42 -1.70 34.13
C VAL A 222 -15.40 -1.25 35.58
N LYS A 223 -14.33 -1.55 36.33
CA LYS A 223 -14.16 -1.18 37.75
C LYS A 223 -14.14 0.33 37.96
N LYS A 224 -13.64 1.11 36.99
CA LYS A 224 -13.73 2.59 37.00
C LYS A 224 -15.17 3.11 36.99
N ARG A 225 -16.13 2.33 36.49
CA ARG A 225 -17.54 2.74 36.32
C ARG A 225 -18.46 2.17 37.38
N LYS A 226 -18.11 1.01 37.95
CA LYS A 226 -18.90 0.35 39.00
C LYS A 226 -18.02 -0.55 39.86
N THR A 227 -18.36 -0.66 41.14
CA THR A 227 -17.79 -1.70 42.01
C THR A 227 -18.33 -3.07 41.59
N LEU A 228 -17.44 -4.05 41.47
CA LEU A 228 -17.79 -5.43 41.12
C LEU A 228 -17.69 -6.32 42.35
N SER A 229 -18.68 -7.21 42.55
CA SER A 229 -18.51 -8.34 43.46
C SER A 229 -17.58 -9.41 42.83
N PRO A 230 -17.05 -10.37 43.61
CA PRO A 230 -16.25 -11.46 43.05
C PRO A 230 -16.98 -12.27 41.96
N ALA A 231 -18.30 -12.45 42.10
CA ALA A 231 -19.11 -13.15 41.10
C ALA A 231 -19.28 -12.31 39.82
N ASP A 232 -19.53 -11.00 39.95
CA ASP A 232 -19.67 -10.10 38.80
C ASP A 232 -18.35 -9.93 38.05
N GLU A 233 -17.21 -9.93 38.75
CA GLU A 233 -15.89 -9.88 38.11
C GLU A 233 -15.58 -11.16 37.34
N ALA A 234 -15.90 -12.33 37.90
CA ALA A 234 -15.73 -13.61 37.21
C ALA A 234 -16.56 -13.66 35.92
N GLU A 235 -17.81 -13.20 35.98
CA GLU A 235 -18.68 -13.13 34.81
C GLU A 235 -18.18 -12.10 33.78
N ALA A 236 -17.76 -10.92 34.22
CA ALA A 236 -17.17 -9.92 33.33
C ALA A 236 -15.91 -10.43 32.62
N ARG A 237 -15.08 -11.22 33.31
CA ARG A 237 -13.89 -11.87 32.72
C ARG A 237 -14.26 -12.92 31.69
N ARG A 238 -15.32 -13.70 31.94
CA ARG A 238 -15.85 -14.67 30.96
C ARG A 238 -16.31 -13.95 29.69
N VAL A 239 -17.14 -12.92 29.84
CA VAL A 239 -17.63 -12.10 28.71
C VAL A 239 -16.48 -11.42 27.97
N ALA A 240 -15.49 -10.87 28.68
CA ALA A 240 -14.32 -10.26 28.05
C ALA A 240 -13.51 -11.27 27.24
N ARG A 241 -13.32 -12.49 27.76
CA ARG A 241 -12.63 -13.58 27.05
C ARG A 241 -13.34 -13.97 25.76
N GLU A 242 -14.66 -14.18 25.83
CA GLU A 242 -15.50 -14.47 24.66
C GLU A 242 -15.46 -13.32 23.65
N GLY A 243 -15.44 -12.07 24.12
CA GLY A 243 -15.40 -10.88 23.26
C GLY A 243 -14.07 -10.63 22.54
N ILE A 244 -12.96 -11.21 23.00
CA ILE A 244 -11.65 -11.09 22.34
C ILE A 244 -11.26 -12.35 21.56
N GLU A 245 -12.09 -13.38 21.57
CA GLU A 245 -11.82 -14.62 20.86
C GLU A 245 -11.69 -14.34 19.35
N PRO A 246 -10.54 -14.65 18.74
CA PRO A 246 -10.33 -14.36 17.33
C PRO A 246 -11.21 -15.29 16.49
N SER A 247 -11.84 -14.73 15.45
CA SER A 247 -12.70 -15.50 14.54
C SER A 247 -12.66 -14.90 13.14
N GLN A 248 -13.28 -15.62 12.18
CA GLN A 248 -13.48 -15.16 10.79
C GLN A 248 -14.08 -13.75 10.71
N LYS A 249 -14.84 -13.32 11.73
CA LYS A 249 -15.39 -11.98 11.84
C LYS A 249 -14.33 -10.87 11.75
N LEU A 250 -13.09 -11.11 12.22
CA LEU A 250 -11.99 -10.13 12.09
C LEU A 250 -11.64 -9.83 10.62
N ILE A 251 -11.71 -10.85 9.76
CA ILE A 251 -11.50 -10.69 8.32
C ILE A 251 -12.74 -10.03 7.72
N ASP A 252 -13.93 -10.55 8.01
CA ASP A 252 -15.18 -10.10 7.38
C ASP A 252 -15.50 -8.63 7.70
N ASP A 253 -15.20 -8.17 8.92
CA ASP A 253 -15.47 -6.80 9.35
C ASP A 253 -14.48 -5.79 8.73
N ARG A 254 -13.26 -6.21 8.35
CA ARG A 254 -12.16 -5.29 7.98
C ARG A 254 -11.74 -5.40 6.52
N ALA A 255 -11.79 -6.58 5.91
CA ALA A 255 -11.40 -6.78 4.52
C ALA A 255 -12.23 -5.94 3.54
N PRO A 256 -13.56 -5.79 3.67
CA PRO A 256 -14.34 -4.93 2.77
C PRO A 256 -13.90 -3.47 2.81
N THR A 257 -13.46 -2.98 3.97
CA THR A 257 -12.97 -1.60 4.10
C THR A 257 -11.56 -1.48 3.52
N PHE A 258 -10.65 -2.35 3.93
CA PHE A 258 -9.22 -2.24 3.60
C PHE A 258 -8.90 -2.70 2.17
N LEU A 259 -9.35 -3.91 1.81
CA LEU A 259 -9.10 -4.55 0.52
C LEU A 259 -10.20 -4.30 -0.51
N GLY A 260 -11.43 -4.01 -0.07
CA GLY A 260 -12.64 -3.94 -0.91
C GLY A 260 -13.03 -5.25 -1.62
N ARG A 261 -12.35 -6.35 -1.30
CA ARG A 261 -12.62 -7.69 -1.82
C ARG A 261 -12.35 -8.74 -0.76
N VAL A 262 -12.86 -9.94 -1.01
CA VAL A 262 -12.53 -11.12 -0.19
C VAL A 262 -11.04 -11.44 -0.37
N PRO A 263 -10.26 -11.58 0.72
CA PRO A 263 -8.86 -11.95 0.61
C PRO A 263 -8.69 -13.37 0.07
N THR A 264 -7.53 -13.67 -0.51
CA THR A 264 -7.22 -15.03 -0.99
C THR A 264 -6.74 -15.99 0.10
N PHE A 265 -6.74 -15.55 1.35
CA PHE A 265 -6.38 -16.35 2.52
C PHE A 265 -7.60 -16.51 3.44
N THR A 266 -7.56 -17.56 4.26
CA THR A 266 -8.59 -17.92 5.22
C THR A 266 -8.20 -17.52 6.65
N PHE A 267 -9.17 -17.55 7.57
CA PHE A 267 -8.86 -17.38 9.00
C PHE A 267 -7.89 -18.46 9.53
N ASP A 268 -8.01 -19.71 9.05
CA ASP A 268 -7.12 -20.80 9.46
C ASP A 268 -5.66 -20.51 9.05
N ASP A 269 -5.45 -19.88 7.90
CA ASP A 269 -4.11 -19.47 7.47
C ASP A 269 -3.50 -18.45 8.43
N ILE A 270 -4.30 -17.51 8.92
CA ILE A 270 -3.88 -16.53 9.93
C ILE A 270 -3.55 -17.24 11.25
N MET A 271 -4.39 -18.17 11.70
CA MET A 271 -4.16 -18.91 12.93
C MET A 271 -2.92 -19.81 12.85
N ASN A 272 -2.69 -20.45 11.71
CA ASN A 272 -1.46 -21.18 11.43
C ASN A 272 -0.24 -20.26 11.54
N ALA A 273 -0.30 -19.06 10.95
CA ALA A 273 0.78 -18.07 11.06
C ALA A 273 1.05 -17.63 12.50
N VAL A 274 -0.01 -17.43 13.31
CA VAL A 274 0.12 -17.14 14.75
C VAL A 274 0.84 -18.27 15.48
N GLY A 275 0.46 -19.53 15.24
CA GLY A 275 1.06 -20.70 15.90
C GLY A 275 2.52 -20.96 15.51
N THR A 276 2.91 -20.64 14.27
CA THR A 276 4.30 -20.77 13.80
C THR A 276 5.26 -19.69 14.33
N GLY A 277 4.75 -18.68 15.04
CA GLY A 277 5.54 -17.63 15.68
C GLY A 277 5.91 -17.90 17.15
N SER A 278 5.76 -19.16 17.62
CA SER A 278 6.06 -19.62 18.99
C SER A 278 7.46 -20.20 19.10
#